data_AF-A0A973XS96-F1
#
_entry.id   AF-A0A973XS96-F1
#
_cell.length_a   1.000
_cell.length_b   1.000
_cell.length_c   1.000
_cell.angle_alpha   90.00
_cell.angle_beta   90.00
_cell.angle_gamma   90.00
#
_symmetry.space_group_name_H-M   'P 1'
#
loop_
_entity.id
_entity.type
_entity.pdbx_description
1 polymer ?
#
loop_
_entity_poly.entity_id
_entity_poly.type
_entity_poly.pdbx_seq_one_letter_code
_entity_poly.pdbx_strand_id
1 'polypeptide(L)'
;MTTARDLARTTTAAAAVLLAAADVASAHVGLTPHVHGFGDGFVHPLLGVDHLAAMLAVGLWSATLGGVAMLAVPAAFVGLLVAGAVLATSGVALPAVEPIVTASVVVLGLLVALKVRLPVVAAAAVVGLFGLFHGYAHGAEMPAAAAPLLYGLGFVSATALLHLAGIGVGLVLGRAPWQQAARVAGAGVAALGVVLAVLG
;
A
#
# COMPACT_ATOMS: atom_id res chain seq x y z
N MET A 1 -9.69 -35.40 -23.49
CA MET A 1 -9.56 -36.16 -22.23
C MET A 1 -8.09 -36.16 -21.84
N THR A 2 -7.66 -35.21 -21.00
CA THR A 2 -6.30 -35.16 -20.45
C THR A 2 -6.11 -36.33 -19.49
N THR A 3 -5.08 -37.15 -19.70
CA THR A 3 -4.86 -38.33 -18.87
C THR A 3 -4.20 -37.92 -17.55
N ALA A 4 -4.37 -38.71 -16.48
CA ALA A 4 -3.76 -38.43 -15.17
C ALA A 4 -2.21 -38.27 -15.24
N ARG A 5 -1.57 -38.82 -16.27
CA ARG A 5 -0.14 -38.67 -16.56
C ARG A 5 0.24 -37.28 -17.11
N ASP A 6 -0.67 -36.62 -17.82
CA ASP A 6 -0.45 -35.27 -18.36
C ASP A 6 -0.56 -34.21 -17.25
N LEU A 7 -1.45 -34.44 -16.28
CA LEU A 7 -1.58 -33.60 -15.09
C LEU A 7 -0.34 -33.73 -14.19
N ALA A 8 0.17 -34.95 -13.97
CA ALA A 8 1.38 -35.17 -13.18
C ALA A 8 2.63 -34.51 -13.79
N ARG A 9 2.77 -34.53 -15.13
CA ARG A 9 3.89 -33.89 -15.85
C ARG A 9 3.82 -32.36 -15.84
N THR A 10 2.62 -31.79 -15.89
CA THR A 10 2.45 -30.33 -15.80
C THR A 10 2.69 -29.83 -14.38
N THR A 11 2.30 -30.60 -13.35
CA THR A 11 2.60 -30.27 -11.94
C THR A 11 4.10 -30.34 -11.62
N THR A 12 4.82 -31.33 -12.16
CA THR A 12 6.28 -31.43 -11.93
C THR A 12 7.06 -30.35 -12.67
N ALA A 13 6.64 -29.98 -13.88
CA ALA A 13 7.22 -28.86 -14.62
C ALA A 13 6.98 -27.51 -13.92
N ALA A 14 5.77 -27.28 -13.40
CA ALA A 14 5.44 -26.08 -12.63
C ALA A 14 6.23 -25.99 -11.32
N ALA A 15 6.40 -27.12 -10.61
CA ALA A 15 7.23 -27.18 -9.41
C ALA A 15 8.71 -26.91 -9.71
N ALA A 16 9.24 -27.44 -10.82
CA ALA A 16 10.62 -27.19 -11.25
C ALA A 16 10.87 -25.71 -11.61
N VAL A 17 9.89 -25.06 -12.26
CA VAL A 17 9.96 -23.61 -12.56
C VAL A 17 9.92 -22.77 -11.28
N LEU A 18 9.08 -23.14 -10.30
CA LEU A 18 9.02 -22.46 -9.01
C LEU A 18 10.31 -22.63 -8.19
N LEU A 19 10.91 -23.81 -8.22
CA LEU A 19 12.19 -24.08 -7.55
C LEU A 19 13.35 -23.33 -8.23
N ALA A 20 13.37 -23.26 -9.57
CA ALA A 20 14.35 -22.48 -10.30
C ALA A 20 14.21 -20.97 -10.06
N ALA A 21 12.98 -20.46 -9.91
CA ALA A 21 12.71 -19.07 -9.55
C ALA A 21 13.17 -18.76 -8.10
N ALA A 22 13.04 -19.71 -7.18
CA ALA A 22 13.55 -19.59 -5.81
C ALA A 22 15.09 -19.53 -5.75
N ASP A 23 15.78 -20.28 -6.63
CA ASP A 23 17.24 -20.30 -6.68
C ASP A 23 17.82 -18.98 -7.25
N VAL A 24 17.17 -18.40 -8.28
CA VAL A 24 17.51 -17.06 -8.78
C VAL A 24 17.28 -15.98 -7.73
N ALA A 25 16.25 -16.12 -6.89
CA ALA A 25 16.00 -15.21 -5.76
C ALA A 25 17.05 -15.37 -4.64
N SER A 26 17.53 -16.59 -4.40
CA SER A 26 18.59 -16.90 -3.42
C SER A 26 19.97 -16.36 -3.84
N ALA A 27 20.27 -16.33 -5.14
CA ALA A 27 21.53 -15.84 -5.68
C ALA A 27 21.75 -14.31 -5.53
N HIS A 28 20.70 -13.52 -5.29
CA HIS A 28 20.81 -12.06 -5.05
C HIS A 28 21.24 -11.71 -3.61
N VAL A 29 21.29 -12.69 -2.71
CA VAL A 29 21.68 -12.49 -1.29
C VAL A 29 23.20 -12.58 -1.09
N GLY A 30 23.99 -12.60 -2.18
CA GLY A 30 25.42 -12.85 -2.16
C GLY A 30 26.31 -11.73 -1.61
N LEU A 31 26.92 -12.00 -0.44
CA LEU A 31 28.31 -11.68 -0.06
C LEU A 31 28.78 -10.21 0.05
N THR A 32 27.90 -9.21 -0.09
CA THR A 32 28.21 -7.81 0.28
C THR A 32 27.40 -7.42 1.51
N PRO A 33 27.88 -6.53 2.41
CA PRO A 33 27.01 -5.95 3.43
C PRO A 33 25.83 -5.30 2.70
N HIS A 34 24.65 -5.90 2.81
CA HIS A 34 23.46 -5.44 2.11
C HIS A 34 23.12 -4.03 2.60
N VAL A 35 23.54 -3.02 1.84
CA VAL A 35 23.07 -1.65 2.05
C VAL A 35 21.63 -1.64 1.57
N HIS A 36 20.69 -1.63 2.51
CA HIS A 36 19.27 -1.55 2.16
C HIS A 36 19.03 -0.28 1.34
N GLY A 37 18.63 -0.46 0.08
CA GLY A 37 18.63 0.58 -0.93
C GLY A 37 17.24 0.84 -1.49
N PHE A 38 17.19 1.29 -2.74
CA PHE A 38 15.93 1.57 -3.44
C PHE A 38 15.00 0.34 -3.49
N GLY A 39 15.55 -0.84 -3.77
CA GLY A 39 14.76 -2.08 -3.86
C GLY A 39 14.06 -2.43 -2.55
N ASP A 40 14.78 -2.37 -1.43
CA ASP A 40 14.22 -2.61 -0.10
C ASP A 40 13.11 -1.61 0.22
N GLY A 41 13.36 -0.32 -0.03
CA GLY A 41 12.36 0.73 0.15
C GLY A 41 11.12 0.51 -0.71
N PHE A 42 11.29 0.07 -1.97
CA PHE A 42 10.19 -0.21 -2.88
C PHE A 42 9.32 -1.39 -2.42
N VAL A 43 9.95 -2.46 -1.92
CA VAL A 43 9.21 -3.64 -1.46
C VAL A 43 8.54 -3.39 -0.11
N HIS A 44 9.13 -2.57 0.75
CA HIS A 44 8.67 -2.35 2.12
C HIS A 44 7.16 -2.06 2.28
N PRO A 45 6.53 -1.09 1.58
CA PRO A 45 5.10 -0.82 1.72
C PRO A 45 4.18 -1.93 1.17
N LEU A 46 4.73 -2.91 0.45
CA LEU A 46 3.97 -4.06 -0.06
C LEU A 46 3.84 -5.19 0.98
N LEU A 47 4.67 -5.15 2.03
CA LEU A 47 4.73 -6.22 3.04
C LEU A 47 3.66 -6.05 4.13
N GLY A 48 3.29 -4.82 4.46
CA GLY A 48 2.22 -4.51 5.42
C GLY A 48 0.85 -4.58 4.77
N VAL A 49 -0.02 -5.47 5.24
CA VAL A 49 -1.39 -5.63 4.70
C VAL A 49 -2.27 -4.41 4.96
N ASP A 50 -2.03 -3.72 6.08
CA ASP A 50 -2.63 -2.44 6.47
C ASP A 50 -2.21 -1.31 5.53
N HIS A 51 -0.90 -1.16 5.31
CA HIS A 51 -0.32 -0.15 4.43
C HIS A 51 -0.78 -0.36 3.00
N LEU A 52 -0.66 -1.59 2.48
CA LEU A 52 -1.11 -1.95 1.13
C LEU A 52 -2.59 -1.63 0.94
N ALA A 53 -3.44 -2.03 1.88
CA ALA A 53 -4.88 -1.76 1.82
C ALA A 53 -5.18 -0.26 1.85
N ALA A 54 -4.50 0.50 2.72
CA ALA A 54 -4.65 1.95 2.79
C ALA A 54 -4.23 2.65 1.49
N MET A 55 -3.05 2.35 0.93
CA MET A 55 -2.56 2.97 -0.30
C MET A 55 -3.49 2.73 -1.49
N LEU A 56 -3.98 1.49 -1.64
CA LEU A 56 -4.95 1.15 -2.68
C LEU A 56 -6.29 1.84 -2.44
N ALA A 57 -6.76 1.91 -1.19
CA ALA A 57 -8.02 2.56 -0.84
C ALA A 57 -8.00 4.07 -1.07
N VAL A 58 -6.87 4.75 -0.83
CA VAL A 58 -6.68 6.17 -1.15
C VAL A 58 -6.87 6.40 -2.66
N GLY A 59 -6.18 5.61 -3.49
CA GLY A 59 -6.32 5.68 -4.94
C GLY A 59 -7.76 5.43 -5.39
N LEU A 60 -8.35 4.33 -4.91
CA LEU A 60 -9.74 3.93 -5.21
C LEU A 60 -10.72 5.04 -4.85
N TRP A 61 -10.64 5.57 -3.64
CA TRP A 61 -11.55 6.62 -3.17
C TRP A 61 -11.37 7.93 -3.96
N SER A 62 -10.12 8.34 -4.22
CA SER A 62 -9.84 9.55 -5.00
C SER A 62 -10.44 9.52 -6.41
N ALA A 63 -10.48 8.34 -7.05
CA ALA A 63 -11.14 8.15 -8.34
C ALA A 63 -12.66 8.33 -8.26
N THR A 64 -13.29 7.99 -7.12
CA THR A 64 -14.74 8.21 -6.92
C THR A 64 -15.11 9.67 -6.67
N LEU A 65 -14.15 10.49 -6.23
CA LEU A 65 -14.28 11.94 -6.11
C LEU A 65 -14.13 12.62 -7.48
N GLY A 66 -13.21 12.12 -8.32
CA GLY A 66 -13.00 12.58 -9.68
C GLY A 66 -12.36 13.98 -9.78
N GLY A 67 -12.27 14.50 -11.01
CA GLY A 67 -11.69 15.82 -11.29
C GLY A 67 -10.27 15.96 -10.73
N VAL A 68 -9.96 17.13 -10.15
CA VAL A 68 -8.64 17.40 -9.55
C VAL A 68 -8.35 16.54 -8.30
N ALA A 69 -9.39 16.03 -7.61
CA ALA A 69 -9.22 15.22 -6.41
C ALA A 69 -8.49 13.91 -6.68
N MET A 70 -8.65 13.36 -7.89
CA MET A 70 -8.04 12.10 -8.32
C MET A 70 -6.52 12.11 -8.23
N LEU A 71 -5.88 13.29 -8.36
CA LEU A 71 -4.43 13.43 -8.19
C LEU A 71 -4.08 14.20 -6.92
N ALA A 72 -4.85 15.22 -6.54
CA ALA A 72 -4.55 16.04 -5.37
C ALA A 72 -4.58 15.24 -4.06
N VAL A 73 -5.51 14.30 -3.91
CA VAL A 73 -5.66 13.49 -2.69
C VAL A 73 -4.47 12.52 -2.50
N PRO A 74 -4.11 11.69 -3.50
CA PRO A 74 -2.86 10.92 -3.47
C PRO A 74 -1.59 11.75 -3.29
N ALA A 75 -1.50 12.90 -3.96
CA ALA A 75 -0.33 13.77 -3.83
C ALA A 75 -0.17 14.32 -2.40
N ALA A 76 -1.29 14.67 -1.74
CA ALA A 76 -1.28 15.07 -0.34
C ALA A 76 -0.83 13.92 0.59
N PHE A 77 -1.27 12.69 0.32
CA PHE A 77 -0.78 11.50 1.03
C PHE A 77 0.74 11.39 0.93
N VAL A 78 1.26 11.37 -0.30
CA VAL A 78 2.70 11.20 -0.57
C VAL A 78 3.51 12.33 0.05
N GLY A 79 3.07 13.58 -0.10
CA GLY A 79 3.77 14.74 0.45
C GLY A 79 3.89 14.67 1.98
N LEU A 80 2.80 14.38 2.68
CA LEU A 80 2.85 14.23 4.14
C LEU A 80 3.50 12.93 4.60
N LEU A 81 3.48 11.87 3.78
CA LEU A 81 4.25 10.66 4.01
C LEU A 81 5.75 10.91 4.00
N VAL A 82 6.26 11.72 3.06
CA VAL A 82 7.67 12.15 3.11
C VAL A 82 7.94 12.94 4.39
N ALA A 83 7.05 13.87 4.76
CA ALA A 83 7.21 14.64 6.00
C ALA A 83 7.22 13.72 7.24
N GLY A 84 6.36 12.71 7.29
CA GLY A 84 6.32 11.72 8.37
C GLY A 84 7.61 10.93 8.50
N ALA A 85 8.16 10.47 7.37
CA ALA A 85 9.44 9.74 7.35
C ALA A 85 10.61 10.63 7.82
N VAL A 86 10.60 11.91 7.45
CA VAL A 86 11.58 12.89 7.95
C VAL A 86 11.42 13.11 9.46
N LEU A 87 10.19 13.19 9.97
CA LEU A 87 9.96 13.32 11.42
C LEU A 87 10.51 12.11 12.18
N ALA A 88 10.25 10.89 11.71
CA ALA A 88 10.75 9.66 12.33
C ALA A 88 12.29 9.64 12.42
N THR A 89 12.96 10.04 11.34
CA THR A 89 14.44 10.08 11.29
C THR A 89 15.04 11.28 12.04
N SER A 90 14.25 12.30 12.37
CA SER A 90 14.68 13.45 13.17
C SER A 90 14.62 13.23 14.69
N GLY A 91 14.11 12.07 15.14
CA GLY A 91 13.95 11.75 16.56
C GLY A 91 12.72 12.37 17.23
N VAL A 92 11.84 13.02 16.47
CA VAL A 92 10.56 13.53 16.97
C VAL A 92 9.60 12.36 17.16
N ALA A 93 9.15 12.09 18.38
CA ALA A 93 8.19 11.02 18.63
C ALA A 93 6.75 11.47 18.31
N LEU A 94 6.05 10.71 17.47
CA LEU A 94 4.59 10.86 17.29
C LEU A 94 3.83 9.85 18.17
N PRO A 95 2.81 10.29 18.93
CA PRO A 95 1.97 9.38 19.69
C PRO A 95 0.99 8.64 18.76
N ALA A 96 0.54 7.45 19.20
CA ALA A 96 -0.56 6.70 18.59
C ALA A 96 -0.37 6.37 17.08
N VAL A 97 0.87 6.15 16.63
CA VAL A 97 1.16 5.86 15.22
C VAL A 97 0.42 4.62 14.74
N GLU A 98 0.64 3.47 15.38
CA GLU A 98 -0.02 2.20 15.03
C GLU A 98 -1.56 2.31 15.10
N PRO A 99 -2.19 2.83 16.18
CA PRO A 99 -3.63 3.05 16.19
C PRO A 99 -4.16 3.90 15.04
N ILE A 100 -3.43 4.96 14.63
CA ILE A 100 -3.87 5.85 13.54
C ILE A 100 -3.68 5.18 12.18
N VAL A 101 -2.58 4.43 11.97
CA VAL A 101 -2.37 3.63 10.76
C VAL A 101 -3.49 2.60 10.64
N THR A 102 -3.79 1.84 11.69
CA THR A 102 -4.89 0.86 11.68
C THR A 102 -6.26 1.52 11.49
N ALA A 103 -6.54 2.63 12.17
CA ALA A 103 -7.79 3.37 12.02
C ALA A 103 -7.97 3.92 10.60
N SER A 104 -6.88 4.29 9.92
CA SER A 104 -6.94 4.78 8.54
C SER A 104 -7.53 3.75 7.58
N VAL A 105 -7.22 2.45 7.76
CA VAL A 105 -7.72 1.36 6.92
C VAL A 105 -9.24 1.27 7.07
N VAL A 106 -9.73 1.34 8.31
CA VAL A 106 -11.17 1.38 8.61
C VAL A 106 -11.84 2.58 7.96
N VAL A 107 -11.29 3.78 8.19
CA VAL A 107 -11.87 5.03 7.68
C VAL A 107 -11.89 5.06 6.16
N LEU A 108 -10.78 4.75 5.49
CA LEU A 108 -10.68 4.72 4.04
C LEU A 108 -11.62 3.67 3.42
N GLY A 109 -11.70 2.48 4.02
CA GLY A 109 -12.66 1.45 3.62
C GLY A 109 -14.11 1.93 3.71
N LEU A 110 -14.48 2.59 4.81
CA LEU A 110 -15.82 3.16 4.99
C LEU A 110 -16.11 4.30 4.00
N LEU A 111 -15.14 5.18 3.75
CA LEU A 111 -15.27 6.27 2.76
C LEU A 111 -15.60 5.71 1.37
N VAL A 112 -14.95 4.60 0.97
CA VAL A 112 -15.26 3.87 -0.28
C VAL A 112 -16.62 3.19 -0.20
N ALA A 113 -16.89 2.41 0.86
CA ALA A 113 -18.09 1.58 1.02
C ALA A 113 -19.39 2.40 1.01
N LEU A 114 -19.34 3.56 1.66
CA LEU A 114 -20.45 4.48 1.83
C LEU A 114 -20.52 5.55 0.73
N LYS A 115 -19.60 5.51 -0.25
CA LYS A 115 -19.51 6.48 -1.34
C LYS A 115 -19.45 7.94 -0.84
N VAL A 116 -18.69 8.17 0.23
CA VAL A 116 -18.58 9.50 0.84
C VAL A 116 -17.89 10.45 -0.13
N ARG A 117 -18.49 11.62 -0.35
CA ARG A 117 -17.92 12.69 -1.16
C ARG A 117 -17.60 13.89 -0.30
N LEU A 118 -16.33 14.27 -0.26
CA LEU A 118 -15.85 15.46 0.44
C LEU A 118 -15.33 16.50 -0.56
N PRO A 119 -15.35 17.80 -0.22
CA PRO A 119 -14.57 18.80 -0.92
C PRO A 119 -13.09 18.40 -0.98
N VAL A 120 -12.41 18.75 -2.08
CA VAL A 120 -11.02 18.32 -2.36
C VAL A 120 -10.07 18.62 -1.20
N VAL A 121 -10.19 19.81 -0.61
CA VAL A 121 -9.35 20.23 0.52
C VAL A 121 -9.54 19.32 1.75
N ALA A 122 -10.79 18.97 2.08
CA ALA A 122 -11.09 18.09 3.20
C ALA A 122 -10.61 16.66 2.94
N ALA A 123 -10.79 16.15 1.72
CA ALA A 123 -10.29 14.83 1.32
C ALA A 123 -8.76 14.76 1.41
N ALA A 124 -8.07 15.79 0.90
CA ALA A 124 -6.62 15.90 0.96
C ALA A 124 -6.10 16.03 2.40
N ALA A 125 -6.81 16.75 3.28
CA ALA A 125 -6.45 16.88 4.69
C ALA A 125 -6.55 15.53 5.44
N VAL A 126 -7.67 14.80 5.28
CA VAL A 126 -7.87 13.49 5.92
C VAL A 126 -6.82 12.49 5.46
N VAL A 127 -6.66 12.36 4.14
CA VAL A 127 -5.70 11.42 3.55
C VAL A 127 -4.27 11.83 3.84
N GLY A 128 -3.95 13.12 3.79
CA GLY A 128 -2.64 13.63 4.16
C GLY A 128 -2.27 13.34 5.61
N LEU A 129 -3.21 13.47 6.54
CA LEU A 129 -3.00 13.07 7.94
C LEU A 129 -2.63 11.58 8.02
N PHE A 130 -3.35 10.70 7.33
CA PHE A 130 -2.97 9.29 7.27
C PHE A 130 -1.58 9.10 6.63
N GLY A 131 -1.28 9.82 5.55
CA GLY A 131 0.03 9.82 4.91
C GLY A 131 1.16 10.11 5.90
N LEU A 132 0.99 11.15 6.74
CA LEU A 132 1.96 11.51 7.78
C LEU A 132 2.29 10.32 8.70
N PHE A 133 1.27 9.61 9.19
CA PHE A 133 1.47 8.50 10.13
C PHE A 133 2.04 7.25 9.46
N HIS A 134 1.64 6.92 8.23
CA HIS A 134 2.27 5.83 7.48
C HIS A 134 3.73 6.14 7.16
N GLY A 135 4.01 7.37 6.73
CA GLY A 135 5.37 7.83 6.48
C GLY A 135 6.24 7.77 7.72
N TYR A 136 5.69 8.15 8.87
CA TYR A 136 6.36 8.01 10.14
C TYR A 136 6.67 6.55 10.48
N ALA A 137 5.69 5.64 10.38
CA ALA A 137 5.88 4.22 10.64
C ALA A 137 7.00 3.63 9.77
N HIS A 138 6.93 3.87 8.45
CA HIS A 138 7.96 3.42 7.51
C HIS A 138 9.34 4.04 7.77
N GLY A 139 9.39 5.32 8.14
CA GLY A 139 10.65 5.98 8.49
C GLY A 139 11.26 5.43 9.78
N ALA A 140 10.43 5.04 10.75
CA ALA A 140 10.87 4.46 12.02
C ALA A 140 11.33 2.99 11.88
N GLU A 141 10.75 2.25 10.93
CA GLU A 141 11.12 0.87 10.61
C GLU A 141 12.31 0.76 9.64
N MET A 142 12.77 1.89 9.09
CA MET A 142 13.90 1.91 8.16
C MET A 142 15.15 1.31 8.81
N PRO A 143 15.81 0.31 8.19
CA PRO A 143 17.00 -0.30 8.76
C PRO A 143 18.12 0.72 8.99
N ALA A 144 18.82 0.64 10.12
CA ALA A 144 19.92 1.56 10.44
C ALA A 144 21.07 1.51 9.40
N ALA A 145 21.23 0.38 8.71
CA ALA A 145 22.22 0.20 7.64
C ALA A 145 21.71 0.64 6.24
N ALA A 146 20.48 1.13 6.13
CA ALA A 146 19.91 1.59 4.87
C ALA A 146 20.56 2.88 4.39
N ALA A 147 20.61 3.07 3.06
CA ALA A 147 20.86 4.37 2.45
C ALA A 147 19.55 5.18 2.44
N PRO A 148 19.35 6.16 3.35
CA PRO A 148 18.01 6.70 3.63
C PRO A 148 17.33 7.33 2.42
N LEU A 149 18.11 8.03 1.59
CA LEU A 149 17.59 8.66 0.38
C LEU A 149 17.12 7.61 -0.65
N LEU A 150 17.93 6.57 -0.90
CA LEU A 150 17.55 5.54 -1.88
C LEU A 150 16.36 4.74 -1.40
N TYR A 151 16.36 4.34 -0.12
CA TYR A 151 15.24 3.66 0.52
C TYR A 151 13.96 4.52 0.44
N GLY A 152 14.04 5.79 0.83
CA GLY A 152 12.92 6.72 0.76
C GLY A 152 12.38 6.91 -0.67
N LEU A 153 13.25 7.01 -1.68
CA LEU A 153 12.82 7.10 -3.09
C LEU A 153 12.11 5.83 -3.56
N GLY A 154 12.61 4.65 -3.17
CA GLY A 154 11.96 3.37 -3.47
C GLY A 154 10.57 3.30 -2.87
N PHE A 155 10.48 3.61 -1.58
CA PHE A 155 9.24 3.64 -0.81
C PHE A 155 8.22 4.61 -1.40
N VAL A 156 8.59 5.87 -1.63
CA VAL A 156 7.72 6.89 -2.23
C VAL A 156 7.23 6.46 -3.62
N SER A 157 8.11 5.84 -4.42
CA SER A 157 7.76 5.33 -5.75
C SER A 157 6.73 4.21 -5.68
N ALA A 158 6.93 3.24 -4.78
CA ALA A 158 5.98 2.15 -4.57
C ALA A 158 4.62 2.67 -4.08
N THR A 159 4.61 3.59 -3.11
CA THR A 159 3.38 4.24 -2.65
C THR A 159 2.65 4.94 -3.78
N ALA A 160 3.35 5.73 -4.60
CA ALA A 160 2.74 6.42 -5.74
C ALA A 160 2.13 5.44 -6.74
N LEU A 161 2.82 4.34 -7.05
CA LEU A 161 2.31 3.29 -7.93
C LEU A 161 1.08 2.57 -7.35
N LEU A 162 1.05 2.31 -6.04
CA LEU A 162 -0.12 1.74 -5.38
C LEU A 162 -1.33 2.68 -5.44
N HIS A 163 -1.11 3.98 -5.27
CA HIS A 163 -2.19 4.97 -5.43
C HIS A 163 -2.69 5.00 -6.88
N LEU A 164 -1.80 4.99 -7.87
CA LEU A 164 -2.18 4.90 -9.28
C LEU A 164 -2.94 3.61 -9.61
N ALA A 165 -2.52 2.47 -9.04
CA ALA A 165 -3.22 1.19 -9.16
C ALA A 165 -4.63 1.28 -8.55
N GLY A 166 -4.75 1.87 -7.34
CA GLY A 166 -6.03 2.15 -6.70
C GLY A 166 -6.93 3.04 -7.56
N ILE A 167 -6.39 4.10 -8.17
CA ILE A 167 -7.12 4.96 -9.11
C ILE A 167 -7.62 4.13 -10.30
N GLY A 168 -6.76 3.30 -10.89
CA GLY A 168 -7.13 2.41 -11.99
C GLY A 168 -8.31 1.50 -11.62
N VAL A 169 -8.24 0.87 -10.45
CA VAL A 169 -9.35 0.07 -9.90
C VAL A 169 -10.60 0.93 -9.72
N GLY A 170 -10.48 2.13 -9.15
CA GLY A 170 -11.63 3.02 -8.92
C GLY A 170 -12.29 3.54 -10.19
N LEU A 171 -11.52 3.80 -11.24
CA LEU A 171 -12.04 4.16 -12.56
C LEU A 171 -12.80 2.99 -13.22
N VAL A 172 -12.38 1.75 -12.96
CA VAL A 172 -13.09 0.54 -13.41
C VAL A 172 -14.37 0.33 -12.60
N LEU A 173 -14.24 0.28 -11.27
CA LEU A 173 -15.35 -0.03 -10.36
C LEU A 173 -16.38 1.10 -10.24
N GLY A 174 -16.02 2.34 -10.59
CA GLY A 174 -16.94 3.48 -10.61
C GLY A 174 -18.00 3.41 -11.72
N ARG A 175 -17.83 2.54 -12.72
CA ARG A 175 -18.78 2.38 -13.85
C ARG A 175 -20.06 1.66 -13.42
N ALA A 176 -21.16 1.95 -14.12
CA ALA A 176 -22.53 1.54 -13.77
C ALA A 176 -22.72 0.05 -13.40
N PRO A 177 -22.10 -0.96 -14.06
CA PRO A 177 -22.28 -2.35 -13.62
C PRO A 177 -21.43 -2.73 -12.39
N TRP A 178 -20.37 -1.97 -12.07
CA TRP A 178 -19.39 -2.34 -11.04
C TRP A 178 -19.50 -1.54 -9.74
N GLN A 179 -20.45 -0.61 -9.66
CA GLN A 179 -20.58 0.26 -8.49
C GLN A 179 -20.85 -0.49 -7.18
N GLN A 180 -21.53 -1.64 -7.24
CA GLN A 180 -21.71 -2.49 -6.06
C GLN A 180 -20.40 -3.17 -5.66
N ALA A 181 -19.58 -3.61 -6.62
CA ALA A 181 -18.26 -4.18 -6.34
C ALA A 181 -17.33 -3.16 -5.67
N ALA A 182 -17.38 -1.87 -6.07
CA ALA A 182 -16.66 -0.81 -5.36
C ALA A 182 -17.02 -0.74 -3.87
N ARG A 183 -18.32 -0.83 -3.55
CA ARG A 183 -18.81 -0.78 -2.17
C ARG A 183 -18.40 -2.00 -1.36
N VAL A 184 -18.47 -3.19 -1.97
CA VAL A 184 -18.02 -4.44 -1.35
C VAL A 184 -16.52 -4.41 -1.09
N ALA A 185 -15.72 -3.91 -2.03
CA ALA A 185 -14.28 -3.74 -1.85
C ALA A 185 -13.98 -2.80 -0.67
N GLY A 186 -14.64 -1.64 -0.60
CA GLY A 186 -14.51 -0.72 0.54
C GLY A 186 -14.91 -1.37 1.88
N ALA A 187 -16.01 -2.12 1.90
CA ALA A 187 -16.45 -2.82 3.11
C ALA A 187 -15.45 -3.91 3.54
N GLY A 188 -14.85 -4.62 2.58
CA GLY A 188 -13.79 -5.59 2.84
C GLY A 188 -12.54 -4.94 3.43
N VAL A 189 -12.12 -3.77 2.91
CA VAL A 189 -11.01 -2.98 3.48
C VAL A 189 -11.34 -2.52 4.90
N ALA A 190 -12.57 -2.02 5.13
CA ALA A 190 -12.97 -1.60 6.47
C ALA A 190 -12.99 -2.76 7.47
N ALA A 191 -13.50 -3.92 7.05
CA ALA A 191 -13.51 -5.14 7.85
C ALA A 191 -12.08 -5.61 8.17
N LEU A 192 -11.17 -5.58 7.19
CA LEU A 192 -9.75 -5.85 7.41
C LEU A 192 -9.17 -4.92 8.49
N GLY A 193 -9.42 -3.61 8.40
CA GLY A 193 -8.98 -2.65 9.42
C GLY A 193 -9.53 -2.96 10.82
N VAL A 194 -10.80 -3.38 10.94
CA VAL A 194 -11.39 -3.78 12.22
C VAL A 194 -10.74 -5.06 12.76
N VAL A 195 -10.49 -6.05 11.90
CA VAL A 195 -9.79 -7.28 12.28
C VAL A 195 -8.40 -6.96 12.80
N LEU A 196 -7.65 -6.11 12.10
CA LEU A 196 -6.31 -5.66 12.52
C LEU A 196 -6.37 -4.90 13.85
N ALA A 197 -7.38 -4.05 14.07
CA ALA A 197 -7.53 -3.29 15.32
C ALA A 197 -7.85 -4.17 16.54
N VAL A 198 -8.42 -5.35 16.34
CA VAL A 198 -8.83 -6.26 17.43
C VAL A 198 -7.80 -7.37 17.66
N LEU A 199 -7.08 -7.78 16.62
CA LEU A 199 -6.16 -8.92 16.66
C LEU A 199 -4.67 -8.55 16.61
N GLY A 200 -4.33 -7.32 16.20
CA GLY A 200 -2.97 -6.78 16.22
C GLY A 200 -2.64 -6.17 17.58
#